data_AF-A0A8J8H2K5-F1
#
_entry.id   AF-A0A8J8H2K5-F1
#
_cell.length_a   1.000
_cell.length_b   1.000
_cell.length_c   1.000
_cell.angle_alpha   90.00
_cell.angle_beta   90.00
_cell.angle_gamma   90.00
#
_symmetry.space_group_name_H-M   'P 1'
#
loop_
_entity.id
_entity.type
_entity.pdbx_description
1 polymer ?
#
loop_
_entity_poly.entity_id
_entity_poly.type
_entity_poly.pdbx_seq_one_letter_code
_entity_poly.pdbx_strand_id
1 'polypeptide(L)'
;MRDEVLNRAVVVFIWGSPRRGWPGSHPDAVREMFGDQADGLLRRIDALIAEVGRIPPADDLAVYGRRIAETLRSRHPELDDEARKAFAGKFTYSWR
;
A
#
# COMPACT_ATOMS: atom_id res chain seq x y z
N MET A 1 -1.79 -14.16 11.06
CA MET A 1 -3.25 -13.93 10.88
C MET A 1 -3.38 -12.78 9.90
N ARG A 2 -4.17 -12.91 8.83
CA ARG A 2 -4.36 -11.84 7.84
C ARG A 2 -5.28 -10.76 8.41
N ASP A 3 -5.00 -9.49 8.11
CA ASP A 3 -5.84 -8.36 8.50
C ASP A 3 -6.62 -7.87 7.27
N GLU A 4 -7.80 -8.45 7.06
CA GLU A 4 -8.62 -8.19 5.87
C GLU A 4 -9.06 -6.73 5.75
N VAL A 5 -9.30 -6.07 6.89
CA VAL A 5 -9.70 -4.66 6.94
C VAL A 5 -8.55 -3.77 6.49
N LEU A 6 -7.34 -4.00 7.03
CA LEU A 6 -6.15 -3.28 6.58
C LEU A 6 -5.86 -3.55 5.10
N ASN A 7 -5.94 -4.80 4.64
CA ASN A 7 -5.69 -5.16 3.25
C ASN A 7 -6.59 -4.38 2.29
N ARG A 8 -7.90 -4.36 2.58
CA ARG A 8 -8.85 -3.60 1.78
C ARG A 8 -8.59 -2.11 1.86
N ALA A 9 -8.27 -1.58 3.05
CA ALA A 9 -7.96 -0.17 3.24
C ALA A 9 -6.71 0.27 2.44
N VAL A 10 -5.66 -0.55 2.40
CA VAL A 10 -4.46 -0.30 1.57
C VAL A 10 -4.83 -0.20 0.09
N VAL A 11 -5.62 -1.15 -0.40
CA VAL A 11 -6.05 -1.18 -1.81
C VAL A 11 -6.87 0.06 -2.15
N VAL A 12 -7.82 0.44 -1.29
CA VAL A 12 -8.65 1.64 -1.47
C VAL A 12 -7.83 2.91 -1.37
N PHE A 13 -6.89 2.99 -0.44
CA PHE A 13 -5.99 4.13 -0.31
C PHE A 13 -5.16 4.33 -1.58
N ILE A 14 -4.66 3.25 -2.17
CA ILE A 14 -3.76 3.34 -3.32
C ILE A 14 -4.52 3.55 -4.62
N TRP A 15 -5.64 2.85 -4.83
CA TRP A 15 -6.37 2.91 -6.10
C TRP A 15 -7.60 3.81 -6.08
N GLY A 16 -8.04 4.28 -4.91
CA GLY A 16 -9.28 5.03 -4.76
C GLY A 16 -10.54 4.15 -4.82
N SER A 17 -11.70 4.79 -4.64
CA SER A 17 -13.03 4.20 -4.78
C SER A 17 -13.93 5.18 -5.55
N PRO A 18 -14.44 4.86 -6.76
CA PRO A 18 -14.09 3.68 -7.56
C PRO A 18 -12.60 3.63 -7.92
N ARG A 19 -12.09 2.43 -8.26
CA ARG A 19 -10.69 2.24 -8.63
C ARG A 19 -10.32 3.12 -9.81
N ARG A 20 -9.25 3.90 -9.65
CA ARG A 20 -8.64 4.75 -10.68
C ARG A 20 -7.64 3.94 -11.51
N GLY A 21 -7.35 4.42 -12.71
CA GLY A 21 -6.39 3.78 -13.63
C GLY A 21 -4.91 3.96 -13.26
N TRP A 22 -4.61 4.72 -12.19
CA TRP A 22 -3.26 4.98 -11.72
C TRP A 22 -3.21 4.94 -10.19
N PRO A 23 -2.11 4.47 -9.59
CA PRO A 23 -1.95 4.44 -8.14
C PRO A 23 -1.66 5.85 -7.59
N GLY A 24 -2.17 6.13 -6.39
CA GLY A 24 -2.07 7.43 -5.73
C GLY A 24 -2.13 7.31 -4.21
N SER A 25 -2.48 8.42 -3.55
CA SER A 25 -2.84 8.45 -2.13
C SER A 25 -4.27 9.01 -2.04
N HIS A 26 -5.21 8.20 -1.59
CA HIS A 26 -6.64 8.53 -1.54
C HIS A 26 -7.19 8.36 -0.12
N PRO A 27 -6.77 9.20 0.84
CA PRO A 27 -7.24 9.10 2.22
C PRO A 27 -8.75 9.31 2.34
N ASP A 28 -9.34 10.16 1.49
CA ASP A 28 -10.79 10.42 1.52
C ASP A 28 -11.60 9.18 1.09
N ALA A 29 -11.09 8.37 0.14
CA ALA A 29 -11.73 7.11 -0.23
C ALA A 29 -11.72 6.09 0.94
N VAL A 30 -10.70 6.14 1.81
CA VAL A 30 -10.65 5.33 3.03
C VAL A 30 -11.65 5.86 4.06
N ARG A 31 -11.76 7.19 4.23
CA ARG A 31 -12.74 7.81 5.14
C ARG A 31 -14.17 7.49 4.73
N GLU A 32 -14.48 7.62 3.44
CA GLU A 32 -15.79 7.30 2.88
C GLU A 32 -16.16 5.82 3.08
N MET A 33 -15.21 4.90 2.93
CA MET A 33 -15.49 3.46 3.01
C MET A 33 -15.50 2.90 4.44
N PHE A 34 -14.64 3.40 5.33
CA PHE A 34 -14.41 2.80 6.65
C PHE A 34 -14.91 3.65 7.83
N GLY A 35 -15.40 4.86 7.58
CA GLY A 35 -15.99 5.74 8.60
C GLY A 35 -15.06 5.93 9.80
N ASP A 36 -15.58 5.67 11.00
CA ASP A 36 -14.87 5.88 12.28
C ASP A 36 -13.55 5.10 12.41
N GLN A 37 -13.37 4.01 11.64
CA GLN A 37 -12.13 3.22 11.65
C GLN A 37 -11.02 3.85 10.79
N ALA A 38 -11.35 4.80 9.92
CA ALA A 38 -10.46 5.31 8.89
C ALA A 38 -9.17 5.93 9.47
N ASP A 39 -9.27 6.71 10.54
CA ASP A 39 -8.09 7.37 11.13
C ASP A 39 -7.09 6.38 11.74
N GLY A 40 -7.57 5.24 12.26
CA GLY A 40 -6.72 4.15 12.70
C GLY A 40 -6.02 3.47 11.52
N LEU A 41 -6.76 3.23 10.44
CA LEU A 41 -6.25 2.58 9.23
C LEU A 41 -5.24 3.46 8.48
N LEU A 42 -5.53 4.76 8.33
CA LEU A 42 -4.66 5.72 7.67
C LEU A 42 -3.31 5.84 8.40
N ARG A 43 -3.31 5.89 9.74
CA ARG A 43 -2.05 5.89 10.51
C ARG A 43 -1.22 4.63 10.28
N ARG A 44 -1.87 3.45 10.18
CA ARG A 44 -1.17 2.19 9.86
C ARG A 44 -0.63 2.20 8.44
N ILE A 45 -1.40 2.69 7.47
CA ILE A 45 -0.97 2.83 6.07
C ILE A 45 0.21 3.80 5.96
N ASP A 46 0.18 4.95 6.63
CA ASP A 46 1.27 5.92 6.62
C ASP A 46 2.56 5.34 7.21
N ALA A 47 2.46 4.54 8.28
CA ALA A 47 3.60 3.82 8.85
C ALA A 47 4.21 2.83 7.83
N LEU A 48 3.38 2.09 7.11
CA LEU A 48 3.82 1.19 6.04
C LEU A 48 4.48 1.94 4.88
N ILE A 49 3.90 3.07 4.45
CA ILE A 49 4.47 3.94 3.41
C ILE A 49 5.84 4.46 3.85
N ALA A 50 5.96 4.94 5.08
CA ALA A 50 7.21 5.44 5.63
C ALA A 50 8.27 4.32 5.71
N GLU A 51 7.88 3.10 6.04
CA GLU A 51 8.78 1.95 6.02
C GLU A 51 9.25 1.59 4.62
N VAL A 52 8.32 1.45 3.66
CA VAL A 52 8.65 1.12 2.27
C VAL A 52 9.49 2.23 1.62
N GLY A 53 9.23 3.49 1.95
CA GLY A 53 10.00 4.63 1.45
C GLY A 53 11.47 4.66 1.91
N ARG A 54 11.86 3.84 2.89
CA ARG A 54 13.28 3.65 3.28
C ARG A 54 13.99 2.59 2.46
N ILE A 55 13.27 1.83 1.64
CA ILE A 55 13.86 0.82 0.76
C ILE A 55 14.56 1.57 -0.39
N PRO A 56 15.88 1.41 -0.57
CA PRO A 56 16.58 2.09 -1.66
C PRO A 56 16.02 1.65 -3.02
N PRO A 57 15.83 2.60 -3.96
CA PRO A 57 15.45 2.25 -5.33
C PRO A 57 16.48 1.30 -5.94
N ALA A 58 16.02 0.37 -6.78
CA ALA A 58 16.88 -0.44 -7.61
C ALA A 58 16.97 0.14 -9.03
N ASP A 59 17.97 -0.28 -9.78
CA ASP A 59 18.18 0.15 -11.18
C ASP A 59 17.11 -0.40 -12.14
N ASP A 60 16.37 -1.42 -11.70
CA ASP A 60 15.29 -2.05 -12.45
C ASP A 60 13.97 -1.99 -11.66
N LEU A 61 12.91 -1.55 -12.33
CA LEU A 61 11.56 -1.40 -11.75
C LEU A 61 10.98 -2.71 -11.25
N ALA A 62 11.17 -3.81 -11.98
CA ALA A 62 10.64 -5.11 -11.60
C ALA A 62 11.39 -5.65 -10.37
N VAL A 63 12.71 -5.42 -10.29
CA VAL A 63 13.53 -5.73 -9.12
C VAL A 63 13.09 -4.89 -7.92
N TYR A 64 12.87 -3.59 -8.10
CA TYR A 64 12.43 -2.70 -7.02
C TYR A 64 11.05 -3.09 -6.49
N GLY A 65 10.07 -3.30 -7.38
CA GLY A 65 8.73 -3.76 -7.00
C GLY A 65 8.74 -5.11 -6.28
N ARG A 66 9.58 -6.06 -6.72
CA ARG A 66 9.76 -7.35 -6.04
C ARG A 66 10.34 -7.17 -4.63
N ARG A 67 11.38 -6.36 -4.48
CA ARG A 67 12.01 -6.08 -3.17
C ARG A 67 11.00 -5.49 -2.18
N ILE A 68 10.13 -4.58 -2.63
CA ILE A 68 9.05 -4.02 -1.80
C ILE A 68 8.10 -5.13 -1.35
N ALA A 69 7.60 -5.94 -2.29
CA ALA A 69 6.65 -7.00 -1.99
C ALA A 69 7.23 -8.07 -1.05
N GLU A 70 8.49 -8.45 -1.21
CA GLU A 70 9.20 -9.38 -0.32
C GLU A 70 9.44 -8.79 1.06
N THR A 71 9.82 -7.51 1.15
CA THR A 71 10.00 -6.82 2.43
C THR A 71 8.69 -6.78 3.22
N LEU A 72 7.60 -6.36 2.58
CA LEU A 72 6.27 -6.37 3.18
C LEU A 72 5.82 -7.79 3.54
N ARG A 73 6.13 -8.80 2.72
CA ARG A 73 5.80 -10.20 3.04
C ARG A 73 6.53 -10.69 4.29
N SER A 74 7.79 -10.33 4.45
CA SER A 74 8.61 -10.75 5.59
C SER A 74 8.24 -10.02 6.88
N ARG A 75 7.92 -8.74 6.81
CA ARG A 75 7.74 -7.88 8.00
C ARG A 75 6.28 -7.67 8.38
N HIS A 76 5.38 -7.77 7.41
CA HIS A 76 3.94 -7.60 7.58
C HIS A 76 3.18 -8.83 7.05
N PRO A 77 3.29 -9.99 7.72
CA PRO A 77 2.58 -11.21 7.33
C PRO A 77 1.05 -11.07 7.38
N GLU A 78 0.53 -10.05 8.05
CA GLU A 78 -0.88 -9.65 8.04
C GLU A 78 -1.36 -9.13 6.69
N LEU A 79 -0.46 -8.59 5.87
CA LEU A 79 -0.77 -8.09 4.53
C LEU A 79 -0.95 -9.25 3.53
N ASP A 80 -1.95 -9.16 2.66
CA ASP A 80 -2.10 -10.10 1.56
C ASP A 80 -1.35 -9.68 0.29
N ASP A 81 -1.40 -10.53 -0.73
CA ASP A 81 -0.68 -10.30 -1.98
C ASP A 81 -1.25 -9.12 -2.79
N GLU A 82 -2.53 -8.78 -2.61
CA GLU A 82 -3.14 -7.66 -3.32
C GLU A 82 -2.70 -6.32 -2.72
N ALA A 83 -2.72 -6.21 -1.39
CA ALA A 83 -2.19 -5.05 -0.67
C ALA A 83 -0.70 -4.81 -0.97
N ARG A 84 0.11 -5.89 -0.98
CA ARG A 84 1.54 -5.82 -1.34
C ARG A 84 1.76 -5.35 -2.77
N LYS A 85 0.97 -5.87 -3.73
CA LYS A 85 1.02 -5.44 -5.14
C LYS A 85 0.61 -3.97 -5.29
N ALA A 86 -0.37 -3.51 -4.52
CA ALA A 86 -0.77 -2.10 -4.52
C ALA A 86 0.40 -1.20 -4.07
N PHE A 87 1.09 -1.55 -2.98
CA PHE A 87 2.31 -0.84 -2.56
C PHE A 87 3.39 -0.85 -3.62
N ALA A 88 3.74 -2.02 -4.15
CA ALA A 88 4.74 -2.13 -5.20
C ALA A 88 4.38 -1.21 -6.39
N GLY A 89 3.15 -1.28 -6.87
CA GLY A 89 2.64 -0.44 -7.96
C GLY A 89 2.75 1.06 -7.68
N LYS A 90 2.40 1.52 -6.47
CA LYS A 90 2.55 2.92 -6.06
C LYS A 90 4.00 3.40 -6.19
N PHE A 91 4.94 2.67 -5.61
CA PHE A 91 6.34 3.07 -5.56
C PHE A 91 7.07 2.89 -6.89
N THR A 92 6.68 1.92 -7.71
CA THR A 92 7.23 1.77 -9.07
C THR A 92 6.63 2.77 -10.06
N TYR A 93 5.38 3.20 -9.88
CA TYR A 93 4.77 4.23 -10.72
C TYR A 93 5.38 5.62 -10.48
N SER A 94 5.78 5.91 -9.23
CA SER A 94 6.48 7.14 -8.86
C SER A 94 8.01 7.07 -9.02
N TRP A 95 8.55 5.97 -9.55
CA TRP A 95 9.98 5.80 -9.79
C TRP A 95 10.40 6.65 -11.00
N ARG A 96 11.26 7.64 -10.75
CA ARG A 96 11.85 8.52 -11.76
C ARG A 96 13.24 8.94 -11.32
#